data_AF-A0A4Q4UXP0-F1
#
_entry.id   AF-A0A4Q4UXP0-F1
#
_cell.length_a   1.000
_cell.length_b   1.000
_cell.length_c   1.000
_cell.angle_alpha   90.00
_cell.angle_beta   90.00
_cell.angle_gamma   90.00
#
_symmetry.space_group_name_H-M   'P 1'
#
loop_
_entity.id
_entity.type
_entity.pdbx_description
1 polymer ?
#
loop_
_entity_poly.entity_id
_entity_poly.type
_entity_poly.pdbx_seq_one_letter_code
_entity_poly.pdbx_strand_id
1 'polypeptide(L)'
;MTIHRVPTAGAAGEGYPNGHLGHLTEKEEQALREFKESLEAKGLYERGPPASHDDPTLLRFLRARKWVVQDAYKQFSDTENFRGANQIGLLYDTMDIDCYEESKKLIRHLNSQAVAAYEKSSETSFSKAKPDGRTPAKLLRLFALYENLTRFAQPLCTECTDREYPQTPITLSTNIVDISHVSLRMFWNLKGHMQVASELATAHYPETLDRIFIIGAPHYFGTVWGWIKRWFDPVTVSKIFILGPSDVIPVLTQFMDITSIPKIYGGELEWAFFDDPAVDDEINRICHFENGYETFPPGPLYWNALDDGKRMECLAVGTKDGKDRRERVCTVTKAFPPQSANGSALDAEKVAERGSAPAVTDVPTEKLAVLSVSGEGKQNGTA
;
A
#
# COMPACT_ATOMS: atom_id res chain seq x y z
N MET A 1 -13.15 -19.02 -17.13
CA MET A 1 -11.73 -19.25 -17.44
C MET A 1 -11.01 -19.00 -16.13
N THR A 2 -10.55 -20.04 -15.44
CA THR A 2 -9.94 -19.88 -14.10
C THR A 2 -8.54 -19.32 -14.31
N ILE A 3 -8.39 -18.01 -14.13
CA ILE A 3 -7.09 -17.35 -14.17
C ILE A 3 -6.34 -17.77 -12.91
N HIS A 4 -5.42 -18.71 -13.05
CA HIS A 4 -4.49 -19.06 -11.98
C HIS A 4 -3.52 -17.89 -11.78
N ARG A 5 -3.82 -17.01 -10.82
CA ARG A 5 -2.96 -15.86 -10.47
C ARG A 5 -1.71 -16.35 -9.74
N VAL A 6 -0.57 -15.74 -10.02
CA VAL A 6 0.69 -16.05 -9.33
C VAL A 6 0.58 -15.60 -7.87
N PRO A 7 0.89 -16.45 -6.87
CA PRO A 7 0.77 -16.08 -5.46
C PRO A 7 1.58 -14.83 -5.12
N THR A 8 0.99 -13.89 -4.37
CA THR A 8 1.69 -12.71 -3.80
C THR A 8 2.85 -13.18 -2.93
N ALA A 9 4.03 -12.58 -3.12
CA ALA A 9 5.23 -12.97 -2.38
C ALA A 9 5.20 -12.34 -0.97
N GLY A 10 4.88 -13.14 0.04
CA GLY A 10 5.01 -12.75 1.44
C GLY A 10 6.47 -12.71 1.89
N ALA A 11 6.79 -11.91 2.92
CA ALA A 11 8.14 -11.77 3.46
C ALA A 11 8.71 -13.03 4.14
N ALA A 12 7.90 -14.10 4.26
CA ALA A 12 8.25 -15.34 4.96
C ALA A 12 8.31 -16.58 4.05
N GLY A 13 8.41 -16.44 2.72
CA GLY A 13 8.57 -17.59 1.82
C GLY A 13 7.30 -18.44 1.61
N GLU A 14 6.23 -18.14 2.34
CA GLU A 14 4.88 -18.65 2.08
C GLU A 14 4.08 -17.55 1.37
N GLY A 15 3.41 -17.89 0.27
CA GLY A 15 2.60 -16.94 -0.50
C GLY A 15 1.39 -16.43 0.30
N TYR A 16 0.84 -15.28 -0.09
CA TYR A 16 -0.47 -14.83 0.39
C TYR A 16 -1.51 -15.94 0.19
N PRO A 17 -2.42 -16.18 1.17
CA PRO A 17 -2.74 -15.33 2.31
C PRO A 17 -2.02 -15.69 3.63
N ASN A 18 -1.01 -16.56 3.62
CA ASN A 18 -0.37 -17.03 4.86
C ASN A 18 0.22 -15.87 5.70
N GLY A 19 0.00 -15.91 7.02
CA GLY A 19 0.42 -14.83 7.93
C GLY A 19 -0.45 -13.57 7.87
N HIS A 20 -1.58 -13.60 7.14
CA HIS A 20 -2.62 -12.58 7.20
C HIS A 20 -3.80 -13.04 8.07
N LEU A 21 -4.66 -12.09 8.44
CA LEU A 21 -5.82 -12.36 9.29
C LEU A 21 -6.70 -13.46 8.67
N GLY A 22 -7.11 -14.43 9.49
CA GLY A 22 -7.86 -15.62 9.05
C GLY A 22 -6.99 -16.77 8.52
N HIS A 23 -5.68 -16.55 8.35
CA HIS A 23 -4.72 -17.53 7.81
C HIS A 23 -3.43 -17.55 8.64
N LEU A 24 -3.59 -17.52 9.96
CA LEU A 24 -2.50 -17.57 10.93
C LEU A 24 -2.31 -19.00 11.40
N THR A 25 -1.05 -19.42 11.57
CA THR A 25 -0.75 -20.63 12.34
C THR A 25 -0.95 -20.39 13.84
N GLU A 26 -1.06 -21.45 14.65
CA GLU A 26 -1.19 -21.31 16.11
C GLU A 26 -0.06 -20.46 16.74
N LYS A 27 1.16 -20.57 16.19
CA LYS A 27 2.32 -19.77 16.63
C LYS A 27 2.15 -18.29 16.31
N GLU A 28 1.61 -17.98 15.13
CA GLU A 28 1.39 -16.62 14.67
C GLU A 28 0.23 -15.96 15.43
N GLU A 29 -0.83 -16.70 15.73
CA GLU A 29 -1.91 -16.23 16.61
C GLU A 29 -1.39 -15.94 18.02
N GLN A 30 -0.54 -16.81 18.57
CA GLN A 30 0.09 -16.59 19.87
C GLN A 30 0.96 -15.33 19.85
N ALA A 31 1.78 -15.14 18.82
CA ALA A 31 2.59 -13.93 18.65
C ALA A 31 1.73 -12.66 18.57
N LEU A 32 0.58 -12.71 17.88
CA LEU A 32 -0.36 -11.58 17.84
C LEU A 32 -0.95 -11.26 19.21
N ARG A 33 -1.33 -12.27 20.01
CA ARG A 33 -1.83 -12.08 21.38
C ARG A 33 -0.76 -11.44 22.27
N GLU A 34 0.44 -12.01 22.30
CA GLU A 34 1.56 -11.49 23.09
C GLU A 34 1.94 -10.06 22.67
N PHE A 35 1.86 -9.77 21.37
CA PHE A 35 2.16 -8.45 20.86
C PHE A 35 1.14 -7.40 21.33
N LYS A 36 -0.16 -7.71 21.25
CA LYS A 36 -1.24 -6.85 21.78
C LYS A 36 -1.05 -6.59 23.28
N GLU A 37 -0.78 -7.64 24.06
CA GLU A 37 -0.54 -7.53 25.50
C GLU A 37 0.68 -6.65 25.81
N SER A 38 1.78 -6.83 25.07
CA SER A 38 2.98 -6.01 25.24
C SER A 38 2.78 -4.54 24.88
N LEU A 39 1.93 -4.23 23.90
CA LEU A 39 1.60 -2.86 23.53
C LEU A 39 0.67 -2.20 24.55
N GLU A 40 -0.35 -2.93 25.00
CA GLU A 40 -1.30 -2.48 26.02
C GLU A 40 -0.61 -2.18 27.35
N ALA A 41 0.28 -3.06 27.80
CA ALA A 41 1.06 -2.87 29.03
C ALA A 41 1.92 -1.59 29.03
N LYS A 42 2.20 -1.03 27.84
CA LYS A 42 2.99 0.21 27.67
C LYS A 42 2.15 1.38 27.14
N GLY A 43 0.82 1.25 27.10
CA GLY A 43 -0.09 2.31 26.69
C GLY A 43 -0.03 2.66 25.19
N LEU A 44 0.46 1.74 24.35
CA LEU A 44 0.52 1.90 22.89
C LEU A 44 -0.64 1.21 22.16
N TYR A 45 -1.53 0.54 22.89
CA TYR A 45 -2.69 -0.13 22.34
C TYR A 45 -3.86 -0.11 23.33
N GLU A 46 -5.00 0.39 22.88
CA GLU A 46 -6.29 0.28 23.57
C GLU A 46 -7.15 -0.79 22.89
N ARG A 47 -7.71 -1.71 23.68
CA ARG A 47 -8.65 -2.73 23.22
C ARG A 47 -10.00 -2.09 22.84
N GLY A 48 -10.66 -2.71 21.87
CA GLY A 48 -11.93 -2.21 21.34
C GLY A 48 -13.19 -2.62 22.10
N PRO A 49 -14.38 -2.30 21.55
CA PRO A 49 -14.60 -1.72 20.20
C PRO A 49 -14.76 -0.17 20.16
N PRO A 50 -14.19 0.53 19.15
CA PRO A 50 -13.13 0.07 18.23
C PRO A 50 -11.77 0.04 18.95
N ALA A 51 -10.91 -0.91 18.58
CA ALA A 51 -9.53 -0.91 19.08
C ALA A 51 -8.76 0.28 18.47
N SER A 52 -7.76 0.77 19.19
CA SER A 52 -6.88 1.86 18.70
C SER A 52 -6.18 1.52 17.38
N HIS A 53 -5.92 0.23 17.15
CA HIS A 53 -5.32 -0.32 15.94
C HIS A 53 -6.01 -1.63 15.57
N ASP A 54 -6.12 -1.90 14.28
CA ASP A 54 -6.68 -3.15 13.79
C ASP A 54 -5.64 -4.28 13.72
N ASP A 55 -6.13 -5.53 13.76
CA ASP A 55 -5.28 -6.72 13.67
C ASP A 55 -4.43 -6.74 12.38
N PRO A 56 -4.95 -6.38 11.19
CA PRO A 56 -4.15 -6.28 9.98
C PRO A 56 -2.95 -5.33 10.12
N THR A 57 -3.09 -4.20 10.81
CA THR A 57 -1.98 -3.29 11.11
C THR A 57 -0.94 -3.94 11.99
N LEU A 58 -1.35 -4.58 13.10
CA LEU A 58 -0.40 -5.24 14.01
C LEU A 58 0.34 -6.41 13.32
N LEU A 59 -0.37 -7.18 12.50
CA LEU A 59 0.21 -8.29 11.73
C LEU A 59 1.27 -7.83 10.73
N ARG A 60 1.15 -6.62 10.15
CA ARG A 60 2.21 -6.06 9.29
C ARG A 60 3.54 -5.92 10.02
N PHE A 61 3.52 -5.44 11.27
CA PHE A 61 4.75 -5.32 12.08
C PHE A 61 5.32 -6.67 12.47
N LEU A 62 4.47 -7.64 12.82
CA LEU A 62 4.90 -9.01 13.12
C LEU A 62 5.55 -9.67 11.92
N ARG A 63 4.92 -9.63 10.74
CA ARG A 63 5.51 -10.19 9.50
C ARG A 63 6.84 -9.53 9.15
N ALA A 64 6.92 -8.20 9.24
CA ALA A 64 8.15 -7.45 8.97
C ALA A 64 9.31 -7.83 9.89
N ARG A 65 9.00 -8.33 11.09
CA ARG A 65 9.97 -8.78 12.09
C ARG A 65 9.95 -10.29 12.30
N LYS A 66 9.49 -11.04 11.30
CA LYS A 66 9.51 -12.51 11.28
C LYS A 66 8.92 -13.13 12.56
N TRP A 67 7.82 -12.53 13.02
CA TRP A 67 7.09 -12.94 14.22
C TRP A 67 7.86 -12.81 15.53
N VAL A 68 8.97 -12.07 15.55
CA VAL A 68 9.69 -11.72 16.79
C VAL A 68 8.98 -10.54 17.46
N VAL A 69 8.18 -10.84 18.49
CA VAL A 69 7.31 -9.88 19.19
C VAL A 69 8.06 -8.64 19.69
N GLN A 70 9.26 -8.80 20.26
CA GLN A 70 10.03 -7.67 20.79
C GLN A 70 10.57 -6.74 19.71
N ASP A 71 10.96 -7.29 18.56
CA ASP A 71 11.42 -6.49 17.42
C ASP A 71 10.24 -5.76 16.75
N ALA A 72 9.09 -6.43 16.63
CA ALA A 72 7.84 -5.83 16.16
C ALA A 72 7.40 -4.68 17.09
N TYR A 73 7.46 -4.90 18.41
CA TYR A 73 7.25 -3.88 19.42
C TYR A 73 8.15 -2.67 19.23
N LYS A 74 9.46 -2.88 19.06
CA LYS A 74 10.39 -1.78 18.86
C LYS A 74 10.00 -0.95 17.64
N GLN A 75 9.76 -1.60 16.50
CA GLN A 75 9.40 -0.90 15.27
C GLN A 75 8.05 -0.16 15.38
N PHE A 76 7.06 -0.78 16.01
CA PHE A 76 5.76 -0.17 16.25
C PHE A 76 5.88 1.05 17.15
N SER A 77 6.59 0.93 18.28
CA SER A 77 6.83 2.03 19.20
C SER A 77 7.60 3.18 18.55
N ASP A 78 8.63 2.89 17.75
CA ASP A 78 9.37 3.89 16.98
C ASP A 78 8.44 4.60 15.97
N THR A 79 7.46 3.89 15.42
CA THR A 79 6.46 4.43 14.50
C THR A 79 5.46 5.33 15.19
N GLU A 80 4.90 4.94 16.33
CA GLU A 80 3.99 5.78 17.10
C GLU A 80 4.67 7.08 17.58
N ASN A 81 5.93 6.98 18.03
CA ASN A 81 6.73 8.14 18.38
C ASN A 81 6.93 9.07 17.17
N PHE A 82 7.28 8.51 16.01
CA PHE A 82 7.42 9.27 14.77
C PHE A 82 6.10 9.96 14.37
N ARG A 83 4.98 9.25 14.45
CA ARG A 83 3.65 9.77 14.11
C ARG A 83 3.25 10.91 15.03
N GLY A 84 3.47 10.76 16.33
CA GLY A 84 3.22 11.79 17.34
C GLY A 84 4.11 13.03 17.16
N ALA A 85 5.42 12.84 16.98
CA ALA A 85 6.38 13.93 16.80
C ALA A 85 6.12 14.78 15.55
N ASN A 86 5.57 14.17 14.49
CA ASN A 86 5.22 14.85 13.25
C ASN A 86 3.74 15.24 13.14
N GLN A 87 2.94 14.91 14.16
CA GLN A 87 1.48 15.11 14.20
C GLN A 87 0.79 14.58 12.92
N ILE A 88 1.14 13.38 12.47
CA ILE A 88 0.72 12.83 11.16
C ILE A 88 -0.80 12.79 11.01
N GLY A 89 -1.56 12.47 12.06
CA GLY A 89 -3.03 12.51 12.03
C GLY A 89 -3.56 13.92 11.77
N LEU A 90 -3.04 14.93 12.49
CA LEU A 90 -3.45 16.33 12.28
C LEU A 90 -2.99 16.85 10.92
N LEU A 91 -1.79 16.44 10.47
CA LEU A 91 -1.26 16.75 9.15
C LEU A 91 -2.26 16.28 8.09
N TYR A 92 -2.71 15.02 8.16
CA TYR A 92 -3.66 14.45 7.21
C TYR A 92 -5.03 15.13 7.27
N ASP A 93 -5.58 15.33 8.47
CA ASP A 93 -6.92 15.90 8.68
C ASP A 93 -7.03 17.37 8.26
N THR A 94 -5.92 18.11 8.24
CA THR A 94 -5.91 19.56 7.97
C THR A 94 -5.09 19.95 6.75
N MET A 95 -4.62 18.96 5.97
CA MET A 95 -3.83 19.22 4.77
C MET A 95 -4.63 20.04 3.76
N ASP A 96 -3.99 21.05 3.18
CA ASP A 96 -4.51 21.79 2.05
C ASP A 96 -4.78 20.83 0.88
N ILE A 97 -6.00 20.89 0.34
CA ILE A 97 -6.47 19.91 -0.64
C ILE A 97 -5.70 20.04 -1.95
N ASP A 98 -5.39 21.26 -2.40
CA ASP A 98 -4.66 21.47 -3.65
C ASP A 98 -3.22 20.95 -3.51
N CYS A 99 -2.58 21.22 -2.37
CA CYS A 99 -1.27 20.67 -2.03
C CYS A 99 -1.26 19.13 -1.98
N TYR A 100 -2.33 18.51 -1.47
CA TYR A 100 -2.46 17.05 -1.46
C TYR A 100 -2.58 16.50 -2.88
N GLU A 101 -3.39 17.14 -3.73
CA GLU A 101 -3.55 16.75 -5.13
C GLU A 101 -2.29 16.95 -5.96
N GLU A 102 -1.51 18.00 -5.70
CA GLU A 102 -0.17 18.16 -6.29
C GLU A 102 0.78 17.02 -5.90
N SER A 103 0.71 16.56 -4.66
CA SER A 103 1.55 15.45 -4.17
C SER A 103 1.20 14.14 -4.89
N LYS A 104 -0.09 13.87 -5.14
CA LYS A 104 -0.54 12.76 -5.99
C LYS A 104 0.00 12.87 -7.41
N LYS A 105 -0.04 14.07 -8.01
CA LYS A 105 0.44 14.32 -9.38
C LYS A 105 1.94 14.08 -9.53
N LEU A 106 2.76 14.45 -8.54
CA LEU A 106 4.20 14.19 -8.58
C LEU A 106 4.50 12.68 -8.70
N ILE A 107 3.81 11.85 -7.92
CA ILE A 107 4.00 10.39 -7.96
C ILE A 107 3.50 9.81 -9.29
N ARG A 108 2.40 10.37 -9.84
CA ARG A 108 1.84 9.94 -11.13
C ARG A 108 2.75 10.31 -12.31
N HIS A 109 3.49 11.42 -12.26
CA HIS A 109 4.41 11.79 -13.33
C HIS A 109 5.68 12.46 -12.81
N LEU A 110 6.77 11.70 -12.83
CA LEU A 110 8.12 12.22 -12.60
C LEU A 110 8.60 12.97 -13.86
N ASN A 111 8.20 14.23 -14.04
CA ASN A 111 8.85 15.16 -14.99
C ASN A 111 9.42 16.41 -14.30
N SER A 112 10.27 17.14 -15.00
CA SER A 112 10.98 18.30 -14.44
C SER A 112 10.06 19.44 -14.00
N GLN A 113 8.89 19.63 -14.64
CA GLN A 113 7.92 20.66 -14.22
C GLN A 113 7.20 20.26 -12.94
N ALA A 114 6.76 19.01 -12.82
CA ALA A 114 6.10 18.47 -11.63
C ALA A 114 7.05 18.47 -10.43
N VAL A 115 8.33 18.09 -10.63
CA VAL A 115 9.36 18.16 -9.59
C VAL A 115 9.60 19.60 -9.15
N ALA A 116 9.76 20.54 -10.09
CA ALA A 116 9.99 21.94 -9.75
C ALA A 116 8.79 22.59 -9.03
N ALA A 117 7.56 22.26 -9.44
CA ALA A 117 6.34 22.70 -8.77
C ALA A 117 6.26 22.16 -7.34
N TYR A 118 6.54 20.87 -7.17
CA TYR A 118 6.58 20.22 -5.86
C TYR A 118 7.66 20.81 -4.95
N GLU A 119 8.87 21.05 -5.47
CA GLU A 119 9.95 21.68 -4.71
C GLU A 119 9.55 23.07 -4.23
N LYS A 120 8.99 23.90 -5.11
CA LYS A 120 8.55 25.25 -4.79
C LYS A 120 7.38 25.28 -3.80
N SER A 121 6.42 24.35 -3.91
CA SER A 121 5.28 24.33 -2.99
C SER A 121 5.63 23.73 -1.62
N SER A 122 6.73 22.98 -1.50
CA SER A 122 7.14 22.34 -0.23
C SER A 122 7.66 23.30 0.86
N GLU A 123 7.89 24.57 0.51
CA GLU A 123 8.39 25.60 1.42
C GLU A 123 7.29 26.25 2.28
N THR A 124 6.00 26.04 1.94
CA THR A 124 4.85 26.59 2.69
C THR A 124 4.22 25.55 3.61
N SER A 125 3.83 25.95 4.84
CA SER A 125 3.05 25.09 5.74
C SER A 125 1.68 24.80 5.14
N PHE A 126 1.46 23.55 4.73
CA PHE A 126 0.24 23.10 4.04
C PHE A 126 -0.76 22.43 4.99
N SER A 127 -0.55 22.50 6.29
CA SER A 127 -1.47 21.96 7.31
C SER A 127 -1.31 22.72 8.63
N LYS A 128 -2.14 22.39 9.62
CA LYS A 128 -2.04 22.90 11.00
C LYS A 128 -1.05 22.13 11.86
N ALA A 129 -0.46 21.05 11.34
CA ALA A 129 0.53 20.26 12.05
C ALA A 129 1.79 21.07 12.36
N LYS A 130 2.41 20.77 13.50
CA LYS A 130 3.67 21.33 13.98
C LYS A 130 4.67 20.19 14.18
N PRO A 131 5.35 19.75 13.11
CA PRO A 131 6.36 18.71 13.20
C PRO A 131 7.55 19.14 14.07
N ASP A 132 8.25 18.18 14.64
CA ASP A 132 9.46 18.40 15.46
C ASP A 132 10.66 18.99 14.70
N GLY A 133 10.53 19.16 13.38
CA GLY A 133 11.54 19.71 12.49
C GLY A 133 12.64 18.73 12.07
N ARG A 134 12.61 17.48 12.55
CA ARG A 134 13.58 16.44 12.16
C ARG A 134 13.27 15.84 10.79
N THR A 135 11.99 15.82 10.43
CA THR A 135 11.52 15.31 9.14
C THR A 135 11.24 16.48 8.19
N PRO A 136 11.91 16.54 7.02
CA PRO A 136 11.63 17.56 6.01
C PRO A 136 10.16 17.61 5.60
N ALA A 137 9.59 18.81 5.47
CA ALA A 137 8.17 19.02 5.12
C ALA A 137 7.75 18.30 3.83
N LYS A 138 8.64 18.21 2.83
CA LYS A 138 8.42 17.44 1.61
C LYS A 138 8.14 15.96 1.88
N LEU A 139 8.84 15.34 2.83
CA LEU A 139 8.63 13.94 3.20
C LEU A 139 7.32 13.74 3.98
N LEU A 140 6.82 14.78 4.65
CA LEU A 140 5.51 14.72 5.30
C LEU A 140 4.36 14.55 4.31
N ARG A 141 4.47 15.14 3.11
CA ARG A 141 3.49 14.93 2.03
C ARG A 141 3.45 13.49 1.55
N LEU A 142 4.59 12.80 1.53
CA LEU A 142 4.65 11.38 1.20
C LEU A 142 3.85 10.55 2.23
N PHE A 143 3.94 10.89 3.52
CA PHE A 143 3.16 10.19 4.53
C PHE A 143 1.67 10.43 4.42
N ALA A 144 1.21 11.59 3.95
CA ALA A 144 -0.20 11.77 3.63
C ALA A 144 -0.68 10.77 2.57
N LEU A 145 0.17 10.39 1.61
CA LEU A 145 -0.18 9.39 0.60
C LEU A 145 -0.18 7.96 1.17
N TYR A 146 0.71 7.66 2.12
CA TYR A 146 0.64 6.40 2.87
C TYR A 146 -0.57 6.32 3.81
N GLU A 147 -0.96 7.43 4.44
CA GLU A 147 -2.21 7.52 5.21
C GLU A 147 -3.41 7.26 4.29
N ASN A 148 -3.43 7.79 3.06
CA ASN A 148 -4.47 7.47 2.10
C ASN A 148 -4.49 5.98 1.71
N LEU A 149 -3.32 5.39 1.47
CA LEU A 149 -3.23 3.97 1.15
C LEU A 149 -3.83 3.12 2.29
N THR A 150 -3.41 3.37 3.53
CA THR A 150 -3.74 2.53 4.69
C THR A 150 -5.08 2.85 5.33
N ARG A 151 -5.58 4.09 5.22
CA ARG A 151 -6.83 4.53 5.88
C ARG A 151 -7.98 4.73 4.91
N PHE A 152 -7.74 4.73 3.59
CA PHE A 152 -8.77 4.86 2.57
C PHE A 152 -8.78 3.69 1.58
N ALA A 153 -7.72 3.52 0.79
CA ALA A 153 -7.73 2.56 -0.31
C ALA A 153 -7.80 1.10 0.19
N GLN A 154 -6.94 0.71 1.12
CA GLN A 154 -6.89 -0.65 1.67
C GLN A 154 -8.17 -1.06 2.42
N PRO A 155 -8.75 -0.22 3.31
CA PRO A 155 -10.04 -0.55 3.91
C PRO A 155 -11.17 -0.64 2.89
N LEU A 156 -11.22 0.22 1.87
CA LEU A 156 -12.23 0.14 0.82
C LEU A 156 -12.12 -1.17 0.02
N CYS A 157 -10.91 -1.51 -0.45
CA CYS A 157 -10.67 -2.74 -1.19
C CYS A 157 -10.91 -4.00 -0.34
N THR A 158 -10.78 -3.90 0.99
CA THR A 158 -11.08 -5.02 1.90
C THR A 158 -12.55 -5.42 1.84
N GLU A 159 -13.45 -4.46 1.66
CA GLU A 159 -14.89 -4.70 1.60
C GLU A 159 -15.36 -5.22 0.22
N CYS A 160 -14.47 -5.26 -0.78
CA CYS A 160 -14.72 -5.92 -2.06
C CYS A 160 -14.56 -7.44 -1.88
N THR A 161 -15.63 -8.20 -2.16
CA THR A 161 -15.71 -9.64 -1.84
C THR A 161 -15.58 -10.57 -3.04
N ASP A 162 -15.47 -10.03 -4.23
CA ASP A 162 -15.34 -10.69 -5.53
C ASP A 162 -13.91 -11.15 -5.83
N ARG A 163 -13.26 -11.76 -4.84
CA ARG A 163 -11.86 -12.20 -4.89
C ARG A 163 -11.65 -13.52 -4.16
N GLU A 164 -10.52 -14.17 -4.41
CA GLU A 164 -10.22 -15.52 -3.93
C GLU A 164 -10.29 -15.68 -2.39
N TYR A 165 -9.83 -14.68 -1.63
CA TYR A 165 -9.76 -14.71 -0.17
C TYR A 165 -10.57 -13.57 0.46
N PRO A 166 -11.91 -13.54 0.32
CA PRO A 166 -12.71 -12.37 0.65
C PRO A 166 -12.66 -11.98 2.13
N GLN A 167 -12.45 -12.95 3.03
CA GLN A 167 -12.36 -12.67 4.47
C GLN A 167 -11.02 -12.08 4.90
N THR A 168 -9.98 -12.20 4.08
CA THR A 168 -8.64 -11.68 4.39
C THR A 168 -8.56 -10.22 3.99
N PRO A 169 -8.26 -9.28 4.90
CA PRO A 169 -8.15 -7.87 4.55
C PRO A 169 -7.04 -7.57 3.54
N ILE A 170 -7.30 -6.60 2.66
CA ILE A 170 -6.31 -6.09 1.71
C ILE A 170 -5.37 -5.15 2.44
N THR A 171 -4.11 -5.54 2.59
CA THR A 171 -3.07 -4.72 3.24
C THR A 171 -1.87 -4.42 2.35
N LEU A 172 -1.91 -4.83 1.08
CA LEU A 172 -0.80 -4.74 0.15
C LEU A 172 -1.20 -3.95 -1.10
N SER A 173 -0.21 -3.35 -1.76
CA SER A 173 -0.37 -2.62 -3.01
C SER A 173 0.59 -3.13 -4.08
N THR A 174 0.11 -3.12 -5.32
CA THR A 174 0.91 -3.39 -6.53
C THR A 174 1.08 -2.09 -7.29
N ASN A 175 2.32 -1.74 -7.61
CA ASN A 175 2.67 -0.46 -8.22
C ASN A 175 3.29 -0.69 -9.60
N ILE A 176 2.80 0.03 -10.61
CA ILE A 176 3.45 0.14 -11.92
C ILE A 176 4.14 1.51 -11.98
N VAL A 177 5.46 1.52 -12.16
CA VAL A 177 6.28 2.72 -12.17
C VAL A 177 6.87 2.89 -13.56
N ASP A 178 6.31 3.83 -14.33
CA ASP A 178 6.83 4.20 -15.64
C ASP A 178 7.94 5.25 -15.50
N ILE A 179 9.13 4.91 -15.99
CA ILE A 179 10.31 5.78 -15.97
C ILE A 179 10.77 6.21 -17.37
N SER A 180 9.92 6.04 -18.39
CA SER A 180 10.22 6.40 -19.80
C SER A 180 10.68 7.85 -19.97
N HIS A 181 10.23 8.76 -19.09
CA HIS A 181 10.51 10.18 -19.15
C HIS A 181 11.48 10.69 -18.06
N VAL A 182 12.00 9.79 -17.23
CA VAL A 182 12.91 10.15 -16.14
C VAL A 182 14.34 10.16 -16.67
N SER A 183 14.90 11.34 -16.96
CA SER A 183 16.29 11.48 -17.39
C SER A 183 17.31 11.11 -16.29
N LEU A 184 18.54 10.75 -16.67
CA LEU A 184 19.61 10.44 -15.70
C LEU A 184 19.88 11.62 -14.76
N ARG A 185 19.91 12.85 -15.28
CA ARG A 185 20.07 14.07 -14.47
C ARG A 185 18.94 14.22 -13.45
N MET A 186 17.71 13.99 -13.89
CA MET A 186 16.53 14.06 -13.04
C MET A 186 16.57 13.00 -11.92
N PHE A 187 16.98 11.78 -12.23
CA PHE A 187 17.19 10.74 -11.23
C PHE A 187 18.20 11.20 -10.16
N TRP A 188 19.35 11.75 -10.56
CA TRP A 188 20.36 12.20 -9.59
C TRP A 188 19.87 13.34 -8.69
N ASN A 189 19.03 14.24 -9.22
CA ASN A 189 18.39 15.28 -8.41
C ASN A 189 17.43 14.69 -7.37
N LEU A 190 16.72 13.61 -7.72
CA LEU A 190 15.72 12.97 -6.86
C LEU A 190 16.29 11.90 -5.92
N LYS A 191 17.49 11.39 -6.19
CA LYS A 191 18.12 10.26 -5.48
C LYS A 191 18.01 10.40 -3.96
N GLY A 192 18.42 11.54 -3.41
CA GLY A 192 18.43 11.75 -1.95
C GLY A 192 17.02 11.74 -1.36
N HIS A 193 16.04 12.30 -2.07
CA HIS A 193 14.65 12.26 -1.64
C HIS A 193 14.08 10.84 -1.67
N MET A 194 14.33 10.09 -2.74
CA MET A 194 13.87 8.71 -2.89
C MET A 194 14.49 7.77 -1.84
N GLN A 195 15.78 7.95 -1.54
CA GLN A 195 16.45 7.13 -0.54
C GLN A 195 15.82 7.33 0.85
N VAL A 196 15.64 8.58 1.29
CA VAL A 196 15.03 8.86 2.59
C VAL A 196 13.56 8.44 2.63
N ALA A 197 12.81 8.65 1.54
CA ALA A 197 11.44 8.19 1.39
C ALA A 197 11.32 6.66 1.58
N SER A 198 12.22 5.91 0.94
CA SER A 198 12.31 4.46 1.07
C SER A 198 12.61 4.02 2.50
N GLU A 199 13.65 4.59 3.11
CA GLU A 199 14.05 4.25 4.49
C GLU A 199 12.89 4.49 5.48
N LEU A 200 12.20 5.63 5.35
CA LEU A 200 11.07 5.97 6.21
C LEU A 200 9.83 5.11 5.95
N ALA A 201 9.55 4.76 4.69
CA ALA A 201 8.44 3.87 4.35
C ALA A 201 8.67 2.47 4.95
N THR A 202 9.87 1.90 4.83
CA THR A 202 10.22 0.61 5.44
C THR A 202 10.17 0.68 6.97
N ALA A 203 10.56 1.80 7.56
CA ALA A 203 10.51 1.99 9.00
C ALA A 203 9.08 2.04 9.55
N HIS A 204 8.19 2.79 8.90
CA HIS A 204 6.90 3.21 9.48
C HIS A 204 5.65 2.63 8.80
N TYR A 205 5.77 2.14 7.56
CA TYR A 205 4.68 1.51 6.81
C TYR A 205 5.09 0.11 6.32
N PRO A 206 5.57 -0.76 7.23
CA PRO A 206 6.04 -2.08 6.86
C PRO A 206 4.91 -2.92 6.24
N GLU A 207 5.30 -3.87 5.37
CA GLU A 207 4.40 -4.88 4.79
C GLU A 207 3.15 -4.28 4.11
N THR A 208 3.34 -3.19 3.36
CA THR A 208 2.31 -2.53 2.53
C THR A 208 2.50 -2.73 1.02
N LEU A 209 3.61 -3.36 0.62
CA LEU A 209 4.00 -3.59 -0.77
C LEU A 209 3.90 -5.08 -1.12
N ASP A 210 3.09 -5.40 -2.15
CA ASP A 210 3.16 -6.69 -2.83
C ASP A 210 4.28 -6.66 -3.87
N ARG A 211 4.14 -5.83 -4.92
CA ARG A 211 5.07 -5.80 -6.07
C ARG A 211 5.25 -4.41 -6.67
N ILE A 212 6.40 -4.19 -7.30
CA ILE A 212 6.68 -3.03 -8.14
C ILE A 212 7.09 -3.52 -9.53
N PHE A 213 6.39 -3.07 -10.57
CA PHE A 213 6.78 -3.25 -11.96
C PHE A 213 7.34 -1.94 -12.51
N ILE A 214 8.64 -1.91 -12.79
CA ILE A 214 9.32 -0.80 -13.44
C ILE A 214 9.28 -1.03 -14.94
N ILE A 215 8.67 -0.10 -15.66
CA ILE A 215 8.52 -0.15 -17.13
C ILE A 215 9.14 1.09 -17.76
N GLY A 216 9.42 1.02 -19.06
CA GLY A 216 10.01 2.16 -19.76
C GLY A 216 11.46 2.46 -19.37
N ALA A 217 12.14 1.50 -18.73
CA ALA A 217 13.49 1.66 -18.22
C ALA A 217 14.49 2.04 -19.33
N PRO A 218 15.11 3.23 -19.30
CA PRO A 218 16.11 3.61 -20.28
C PRO A 218 17.35 2.71 -20.18
N HIS A 219 18.19 2.70 -21.22
CA HIS A 219 19.40 1.85 -21.27
C HIS A 219 20.37 2.02 -20.08
N TYR A 220 20.42 3.19 -19.45
CA TYR A 220 21.25 3.44 -18.27
C TYR A 220 20.63 2.93 -16.95
N PHE A 221 19.36 2.53 -16.95
CA PHE A 221 18.65 2.20 -15.72
C PHE A 221 19.24 0.97 -15.02
N GLY A 222 19.79 0.01 -15.76
CA GLY A 222 20.51 -1.12 -15.16
C GLY A 222 21.66 -0.69 -14.25
N THR A 223 22.39 0.37 -14.63
CA THR A 223 23.42 0.96 -13.77
C THR A 223 22.79 1.56 -12.52
N VAL A 224 21.76 2.39 -12.67
CA VAL A 224 21.03 3.04 -11.57
C VAL A 224 20.47 2.02 -10.58
N TRP A 225 19.85 0.95 -11.07
CA TRP A 225 19.30 -0.14 -10.28
C TRP A 225 20.34 -0.83 -9.40
N GLY A 226 21.57 -1.00 -9.92
CA GLY A 226 22.70 -1.54 -9.14
C GLY A 226 22.99 -0.75 -7.86
N TRP A 227 22.69 0.55 -7.83
CA TRP A 227 22.80 1.39 -6.63
C TRP A 227 21.52 1.34 -5.79
N ILE A 228 20.36 1.51 -6.42
CA ILE A 228 19.05 1.58 -5.74
C ILE A 228 18.78 0.32 -4.92
N LYS A 229 19.11 -0.86 -5.45
CA LYS A 229 18.85 -2.14 -4.75
C LYS A 229 19.54 -2.25 -3.39
N ARG A 230 20.56 -1.43 -3.09
CA ARG A 230 21.26 -1.40 -1.80
C ARG A 230 20.51 -0.63 -0.72
N TRP A 231 19.47 0.12 -1.09
CA TRP A 231 18.63 0.88 -0.14
C TRP A 231 17.50 0.02 0.45
N PHE A 232 17.22 -1.12 -0.18
CA PHE A 232 16.15 -2.03 0.17
C PHE A 232 16.71 -3.30 0.79
N ASP A 233 15.95 -3.91 1.69
CA ASP A 233 16.24 -5.26 2.16
C ASP A 233 16.00 -6.31 1.04
N PRO A 234 16.59 -7.52 1.13
CA PRO A 234 16.48 -8.53 0.08
C PRO A 234 15.04 -8.93 -0.28
N VAL A 235 14.09 -8.89 0.66
CA VAL A 235 12.68 -9.23 0.40
C VAL A 235 12.03 -8.14 -0.45
N THR A 236 12.30 -6.87 -0.14
CA THR A 236 11.78 -5.77 -0.96
C THR A 236 12.39 -5.80 -2.38
N VAL A 237 13.67 -6.14 -2.52
CA VAL A 237 14.31 -6.28 -3.84
C VAL A 237 13.67 -7.39 -4.68
N SER A 238 13.28 -8.52 -4.08
CA SER A 238 12.66 -9.64 -4.82
C SER A 238 11.25 -9.33 -5.33
N LYS A 239 10.61 -8.28 -4.82
CA LYS A 239 9.30 -7.77 -5.23
C LYS A 239 9.36 -6.79 -6.41
N ILE A 240 10.55 -6.37 -6.83
CA ILE A 240 10.76 -5.35 -7.87
C ILE A 240 11.16 -6.02 -9.19
N PHE A 241 10.35 -5.81 -10.22
CA PHE A 241 10.52 -6.36 -11.56
C PHE A 241 10.81 -5.23 -12.54
N ILE A 242 11.91 -5.33 -13.29
CA ILE A 242 12.21 -4.38 -14.37
C ILE A 242 11.85 -5.06 -15.67
N LEU A 243 10.85 -4.54 -16.38
CA LEU A 243 10.29 -5.17 -17.57
C LEU A 243 10.77 -4.47 -18.84
N GLY A 244 11.23 -5.26 -19.81
CA GLY A 244 11.40 -4.79 -21.18
C GLY A 244 10.04 -4.61 -21.88
N PRO A 245 9.95 -3.82 -22.98
CA PRO A 245 8.69 -3.56 -23.66
C PRO A 245 7.91 -4.82 -24.08
N SER A 246 8.62 -5.89 -24.48
CA SER A 246 8.00 -7.17 -24.85
C SER A 246 7.42 -7.95 -23.67
N ASP A 247 7.88 -7.65 -22.46
CA ASP A 247 7.58 -8.43 -21.26
C ASP A 247 6.45 -7.79 -20.43
N VAL A 248 6.10 -6.52 -20.70
CA VAL A 248 5.10 -5.76 -19.94
C VAL A 248 3.78 -6.53 -19.83
N ILE A 249 3.10 -6.81 -20.94
CA ILE A 249 1.80 -7.52 -20.91
C ILE A 249 1.92 -8.99 -20.46
N PRO A 250 2.85 -9.79 -21.00
CA PRO A 250 2.99 -11.19 -20.59
C PRO A 250 3.27 -11.37 -19.09
N VAL A 251 3.94 -10.40 -18.44
CA VAL A 251 4.20 -10.45 -16.99
C VAL A 251 3.04 -9.86 -16.20
N LEU A 252 2.55 -8.66 -16.53
CA LEU A 252 1.47 -8.01 -15.76
C LEU A 252 0.21 -8.88 -15.69
N THR A 253 -0.17 -9.53 -16.81
CA THR A 253 -1.38 -10.37 -16.88
C THR A 253 -1.31 -11.66 -16.04
N GLN A 254 -0.14 -12.00 -15.48
CA GLN A 254 -0.01 -13.08 -14.49
C GLN A 254 -0.50 -12.66 -13.09
N PHE A 255 -0.62 -11.36 -12.83
CA PHE A 255 -0.91 -10.79 -11.52
C PHE A 255 -2.18 -9.94 -11.48
N MET A 256 -2.57 -9.32 -12.59
CA MET A 256 -3.77 -8.49 -12.69
C MET A 256 -4.53 -8.78 -13.98
N ASP A 257 -5.83 -8.46 -13.98
CA ASP A 257 -6.65 -8.62 -15.18
C ASP A 257 -6.23 -7.62 -16.26
N ILE A 258 -6.31 -8.02 -17.53
CA ILE A 258 -5.94 -7.15 -18.65
C ILE A 258 -6.82 -5.89 -18.73
N THR A 259 -8.07 -6.00 -18.26
CA THR A 259 -9.02 -4.88 -18.13
C THR A 259 -8.63 -3.88 -17.05
N SER A 260 -7.71 -4.23 -16.14
CA SER A 260 -7.15 -3.32 -15.13
C SER A 260 -5.84 -2.66 -15.58
N ILE A 261 -5.30 -3.03 -16.74
CA ILE A 261 -4.03 -2.50 -17.26
C ILE A 261 -4.34 -1.36 -18.26
N PRO A 262 -3.78 -0.15 -18.09
CA PRO A 262 -3.95 0.95 -19.04
C PRO A 262 -3.58 0.59 -20.48
N LYS A 263 -4.36 1.09 -21.46
CA LYS A 263 -4.07 0.87 -22.90
C LYS A 263 -2.67 1.32 -23.31
N ILE A 264 -2.12 2.37 -22.68
CA ILE A 264 -0.75 2.84 -22.93
C ILE A 264 0.33 1.77 -22.64
N TYR A 265 0.00 0.76 -21.83
CA TYR A 265 0.87 -0.37 -21.52
C TYR A 265 0.46 -1.66 -22.24
N GLY A 266 -0.53 -1.59 -23.14
CA GLY A 266 -1.02 -2.70 -23.93
C GLY A 266 -2.21 -3.46 -23.33
N GLY A 267 -2.84 -2.93 -22.27
CA GLY A 267 -4.05 -3.51 -21.68
C GLY A 267 -5.34 -2.97 -22.32
N GLU A 268 -6.45 -3.08 -21.59
CA GLU A 268 -7.78 -2.68 -22.07
C GLU A 268 -8.39 -1.49 -21.30
N LEU A 269 -7.79 -1.08 -20.18
CA LEU A 269 -8.29 0.02 -19.36
C LEU A 269 -8.14 1.37 -20.07
N GLU A 270 -9.27 2.05 -20.29
CA GLU A 270 -9.31 3.45 -20.72
C GLU A 270 -8.97 4.37 -19.55
N TRP A 271 -7.68 4.59 -19.34
CA TRP A 271 -7.18 5.43 -18.27
C TRP A 271 -5.84 6.08 -18.64
N ALA A 272 -5.70 7.35 -18.34
CA ALA A 272 -4.47 8.12 -18.46
C ALA A 272 -3.99 8.64 -17.09
N PHE A 273 -2.69 8.93 -16.97
CA PHE A 273 -2.05 9.31 -15.70
C PHE A 273 -2.69 10.46 -14.91
N PHE A 274 -3.43 11.35 -15.57
CA PHE A 274 -4.08 12.50 -14.93
C PHE A 274 -5.56 12.29 -14.63
N ASP A 275 -6.10 11.14 -15.03
CA ASP A 275 -7.47 10.80 -14.72
C ASP A 275 -7.60 10.52 -13.21
N ASP A 276 -8.84 10.60 -12.73
CA ASP A 276 -9.16 10.10 -11.40
C ASP A 276 -8.93 8.59 -11.34
N PRO A 277 -8.76 8.02 -10.13
CA PRO A 277 -8.64 6.57 -10.00
C PRO A 277 -9.82 5.88 -10.68
N ALA A 278 -9.53 4.93 -11.58
CA ALA A 278 -10.56 4.04 -12.12
C ALA A 278 -11.02 3.11 -10.98
N VAL A 279 -12.23 3.36 -10.48
CA VAL A 279 -12.83 2.57 -9.40
C VAL A 279 -13.45 1.29 -9.96
N ASP A 280 -13.27 0.20 -9.22
CA ASP A 280 -13.81 -1.11 -9.58
C ASP A 280 -15.35 -1.13 -9.53
N ASP A 281 -15.99 -1.96 -10.35
CA ASP A 281 -17.45 -2.12 -10.37
C ASP A 281 -18.00 -2.57 -9.01
N GLU A 282 -17.26 -3.39 -8.27
CA GLU A 282 -17.63 -3.80 -6.91
C GLU A 282 -17.62 -2.60 -5.95
N ILE A 283 -16.64 -1.69 -6.07
CA ILE A 283 -16.59 -0.47 -5.27
C ILE A 283 -17.84 0.39 -5.53
N ASN A 284 -18.21 0.55 -6.80
CA ASN A 284 -19.42 1.28 -7.20
C ASN A 284 -20.69 0.62 -6.64
N ARG A 285 -20.71 -0.71 -6.51
CA ARG A 285 -21.85 -1.46 -5.95
C ARG A 285 -21.97 -1.31 -4.43
N ILE A 286 -20.86 -1.31 -3.70
CA ILE A 286 -20.87 -1.33 -2.22
C ILE A 286 -20.91 0.07 -1.59
N CYS A 287 -20.50 1.11 -2.32
CA CYS A 287 -20.49 2.48 -1.84
C CYS A 287 -21.86 3.13 -1.98
N HIS A 288 -22.42 3.57 -0.85
CA HIS A 288 -23.64 4.38 -0.82
C HIS A 288 -23.26 5.84 -0.63
N PHE A 289 -23.14 6.59 -1.73
CA PHE A 289 -22.81 8.01 -1.66
C PHE A 289 -23.93 8.85 -1.05
N GLU A 290 -23.54 9.84 -0.26
CA GLU A 290 -24.43 10.69 0.55
C GLU A 290 -24.08 12.17 0.32
N ASN A 291 -24.90 13.10 0.84
CA ASN A 291 -24.60 14.54 0.85
C ASN A 291 -24.31 15.18 -0.53
N GLY A 292 -24.88 14.63 -1.61
CA GLY A 292 -24.71 15.13 -2.97
C GLY A 292 -23.41 14.69 -3.66
N TYR A 293 -22.65 13.79 -3.04
CA TYR A 293 -21.54 13.12 -3.70
C TYR A 293 -22.05 12.02 -4.63
N GLU A 294 -21.37 11.84 -5.76
CA GLU A 294 -21.56 10.71 -6.69
C GLU A 294 -20.27 9.90 -6.88
N THR A 295 -19.15 10.43 -6.36
CA THR A 295 -17.82 9.82 -6.40
C THR A 295 -16.98 10.35 -5.24
N PHE A 296 -15.79 9.81 -5.04
CA PHE A 296 -14.84 10.28 -4.03
C PHE A 296 -14.26 11.65 -4.42
N PRO A 297 -14.38 12.68 -3.57
CA PRO A 297 -13.85 13.99 -3.90
C PRO A 297 -12.32 14.05 -3.77
N PRO A 298 -11.67 15.06 -4.37
CA PRO A 298 -10.24 15.32 -4.17
C PRO A 298 -9.90 15.57 -2.70
N GLY A 299 -8.65 15.31 -2.32
CA GLY A 299 -8.12 15.53 -0.99
C GLY A 299 -8.03 14.27 -0.12
N PRO A 300 -7.61 14.44 1.15
CA PRO A 300 -7.54 13.36 2.13
C PRO A 300 -8.91 12.73 2.41
N LEU A 301 -8.92 11.40 2.51
CA LEU A 301 -10.09 10.56 2.77
C LEU A 301 -9.70 9.49 3.78
N TYR A 302 -10.61 9.10 4.67
CA TYR A 302 -10.45 7.90 5.48
C TYR A 302 -11.77 7.34 5.95
N TRP A 303 -11.73 6.09 6.40
CA TRP A 303 -12.90 5.39 6.93
C TRP A 303 -12.95 5.39 8.45
N ASN A 304 -14.15 5.61 8.99
CA ASN A 304 -14.47 5.41 10.41
C ASN A 304 -15.52 4.32 10.57
N ALA A 305 -15.47 3.60 11.71
CA ALA A 305 -16.51 2.65 12.05
C ALA A 305 -17.84 3.36 12.39
N LEU A 306 -18.95 2.78 11.93
CA LEU A 306 -20.32 3.11 12.30
C LEU A 306 -21.04 1.85 12.80
N ASP A 307 -22.13 2.06 13.54
CA ASP A 307 -23.06 0.99 13.94
C ASP A 307 -22.34 -0.20 14.60
N ASP A 308 -21.49 0.08 15.61
CA ASP A 308 -20.63 -0.89 16.31
C ASP A 308 -19.68 -1.68 15.39
N GLY A 309 -19.27 -1.06 14.28
CA GLY A 309 -18.40 -1.68 13.28
C GLY A 309 -19.14 -2.54 12.27
N LYS A 310 -20.48 -2.49 12.20
CA LYS A 310 -21.24 -3.14 11.11
C LYS A 310 -21.16 -2.36 9.80
N ARG A 311 -20.94 -1.06 9.88
CA ARG A 311 -20.79 -0.15 8.75
C ARG A 311 -19.53 0.69 8.91
N MET A 312 -19.16 1.37 7.84
CA MET A 312 -18.11 2.37 7.85
C MET A 312 -18.54 3.60 7.06
N GLU A 313 -18.13 4.77 7.51
CA GLU A 313 -18.31 6.05 6.79
C GLU A 313 -16.98 6.50 6.19
N CYS A 314 -17.02 6.98 4.95
CA CYS A 314 -15.90 7.69 4.36
C CYS A 314 -16.04 9.18 4.68
N LEU A 315 -15.02 9.75 5.31
CA LEU A 315 -14.92 11.18 5.57
C LEU A 315 -13.91 11.83 4.63
N ALA A 316 -14.33 12.88 3.92
CA ALA A 316 -13.44 13.82 3.25
C ALA A 316 -13.00 14.89 4.23
N VAL A 317 -11.68 15.04 4.38
CA VAL A 317 -11.06 16.02 5.29
C VAL A 317 -10.11 16.95 4.54
N GLY A 318 -9.37 17.78 5.27
CA GLY A 318 -8.42 18.75 4.72
C GLY A 318 -8.91 20.20 4.81
N THR A 319 -8.20 21.11 4.18
CA THR A 319 -8.49 22.55 4.18
C THR A 319 -8.60 23.05 2.73
N LYS A 320 -9.54 23.95 2.47
CA LYS A 320 -9.61 24.71 1.21
C LYS A 320 -9.92 26.17 1.51
N ASP A 321 -9.16 27.09 0.91
CA ASP A 321 -9.33 28.54 1.12
C ASP A 321 -9.35 28.93 2.62
N GLY A 322 -8.54 28.24 3.42
CA GLY A 322 -8.45 28.44 4.89
C GLY A 322 -9.63 27.89 5.70
N LYS A 323 -10.60 27.21 5.07
CA LYS A 323 -11.73 26.56 5.73
C LYS A 323 -11.51 25.06 5.83
N ASP A 324 -11.71 24.51 7.03
CA ASP A 324 -11.64 23.08 7.26
C ASP A 324 -12.83 22.38 6.59
N ARG A 325 -12.55 21.28 5.90
CA ARG A 325 -13.55 20.34 5.38
C ARG A 325 -13.59 19.12 6.30
N ARG A 326 -14.79 18.68 6.65
CA ARG A 326 -15.04 17.39 7.30
C ARG A 326 -16.45 16.93 6.94
N GLU A 327 -16.54 16.15 5.88
CA GLU A 327 -17.83 15.79 5.27
C GLU A 327 -17.90 14.30 5.04
N ARG A 328 -19.06 13.70 5.32
CA ARG A 328 -19.32 12.30 4.97
C ARG A 328 -19.60 12.19 3.48
N VAL A 329 -18.81 11.36 2.80
CA VAL A 329 -18.90 11.15 1.34
C VAL A 329 -19.82 9.98 1.04
N CYS A 330 -19.63 8.86 1.72
CA CYS A 330 -20.42 7.65 1.53
C CYS A 330 -20.38 6.76 2.77
N THR A 331 -21.24 5.74 2.77
CA THR A 331 -21.15 4.63 3.71
C THR A 331 -21.05 3.29 2.99
N VAL A 332 -20.40 2.34 3.65
CA VAL A 332 -20.24 0.95 3.18
C VAL A 332 -20.65 0.01 4.30
N THR A 333 -21.34 -1.08 3.96
CA THR A 333 -21.61 -2.18 4.90
C THR A 333 -20.39 -3.08 4.96
N LYS A 334 -19.89 -3.37 6.17
CA LYS A 334 -18.74 -4.27 6.29
C LYS A 334 -19.14 -5.69 5.89
N ALA A 335 -18.39 -6.28 4.97
CA ALA A 335 -18.57 -7.65 4.51
C ALA A 335 -18.38 -8.66 5.65
N PHE A 336 -17.43 -8.38 6.54
CA PHE A 336 -17.09 -9.20 7.70
C PHE A 336 -17.10 -8.35 8.97
N PRO A 337 -18.29 -8.06 9.53
CA PRO A 337 -18.40 -7.23 10.73
C PRO A 337 -17.80 -7.96 11.95
N PRO A 338 -17.31 -7.23 12.97
CA PRO A 338 -16.84 -7.83 14.21
C PRO A 338 -17.94 -8.71 14.83
N GLN A 339 -17.61 -9.94 15.20
CA GLN A 339 -18.55 -10.77 15.95
C GLN A 339 -18.75 -10.12 17.33
N SER A 340 -20.01 -9.88 17.72
CA SER A 340 -20.31 -9.41 19.08
C SER A 340 -19.78 -10.45 20.08
N ALA A 341 -19.19 -10.00 21.19
CA ALA A 341 -18.56 -10.85 22.21
C ALA A 341 -19.47 -11.91 22.88
N ASN A 342 -20.72 -12.08 22.43
CA ASN A 342 -21.72 -13.01 22.97
C ASN A 342 -22.12 -14.17 22.02
N GLY A 343 -21.41 -14.41 20.91
CA GLY A 343 -21.70 -15.55 20.03
C GLY A 343 -20.99 -16.83 20.46
N SER A 344 -21.72 -17.77 21.05
CA SER A 344 -21.21 -19.10 21.47
C SER A 344 -20.64 -19.90 20.30
N ALA A 345 -19.64 -20.74 20.58
CA ALA A 345 -18.85 -21.59 19.68
C ALA A 345 -19.61 -22.62 18.79
N LEU A 346 -20.91 -22.48 18.58
CA LEU A 346 -21.76 -23.41 17.83
C LEU A 346 -21.98 -22.99 16.36
N ASP A 347 -21.66 -21.74 15.98
CA ASP A 347 -21.88 -21.26 14.60
C ASP A 347 -20.67 -21.46 13.67
N ALA A 348 -19.49 -21.80 14.21
CA ALA A 348 -18.27 -22.00 13.44
C ALA A 348 -18.28 -23.28 12.58
N GLU A 349 -18.99 -24.34 13.01
CA GLU A 349 -19.05 -25.61 12.27
C GLU A 349 -19.89 -25.52 10.98
N LYS A 350 -20.89 -24.63 10.89
CA LYS A 350 -21.76 -24.54 9.71
C LYS A 350 -21.16 -23.79 8.52
N VAL A 351 -20.11 -23.00 8.73
CA VAL A 351 -19.41 -22.28 7.65
C VAL A 351 -18.30 -23.13 7.04
N ALA A 352 -17.67 -24.00 7.84
CA ALA A 352 -16.57 -24.86 7.40
C ALA A 352 -16.96 -25.90 6.33
N GLU A 353 -18.22 -26.32 6.26
CA GLU A 353 -18.68 -27.31 5.27
C GLU A 353 -18.93 -26.76 3.85
N ARG A 354 -18.86 -25.44 3.62
CA ARG A 354 -19.08 -24.84 2.28
C ARG A 354 -17.83 -24.42 1.51
N GLY A 355 -16.64 -24.64 2.07
CA GLY A 355 -15.39 -24.19 1.45
C GLY A 355 -14.29 -25.25 1.49
N SER A 356 -14.48 -26.41 0.85
CA SER A 356 -13.34 -27.26 0.49
C SER A 356 -12.91 -26.95 -0.96
N ALA A 357 -11.89 -26.11 -1.09
CA ALA A 357 -11.14 -26.00 -2.34
C ALA A 357 -10.10 -27.15 -2.41
N PRO A 358 -9.78 -27.67 -3.61
CA PRO A 358 -8.87 -28.80 -3.75
C PRO A 358 -7.43 -28.39 -3.49
N ALA A 359 -6.63 -29.34 -3.00
CA ALA A 359 -5.20 -29.17 -2.73
C ALA A 359 -4.44 -28.70 -3.98
N VAL A 360 -3.75 -27.56 -3.86
CA VAL A 360 -2.85 -27.02 -4.88
C VAL A 360 -1.47 -27.67 -4.69
N THR A 361 -0.99 -28.36 -5.72
CA THR A 361 0.39 -28.87 -5.78
C THR A 361 1.33 -27.74 -6.16
N ASP A 362 2.35 -27.49 -5.34
CA ASP A 362 3.42 -26.52 -5.59
C ASP A 362 4.13 -26.78 -6.94
N VAL A 363 4.34 -25.70 -7.71
CA VAL A 363 5.22 -25.71 -8.90
C VAL A 363 6.51 -24.95 -8.55
N PRO A 364 7.71 -25.49 -8.86
CA PRO A 364 8.98 -24.89 -8.46
C PRO A 364 9.22 -23.52 -9.10
N THR A 365 9.70 -22.58 -8.30
CA THR A 365 10.09 -21.22 -8.67
C THR A 365 11.42 -21.18 -9.44
N GLU A 366 11.53 -21.89 -10.57
CA GLU A 366 12.71 -21.84 -11.45
C GLU A 366 12.30 -21.42 -12.85
N LYS A 367 12.04 -20.12 -13.05
CA LYS A 367 12.16 -19.46 -14.37
C LYS A 367 12.16 -17.93 -14.39
N LEU A 368 12.09 -17.26 -13.23
CA LEU A 368 12.17 -15.79 -13.14
C LEU A 368 13.59 -15.25 -12.87
N ALA A 369 14.56 -16.10 -12.56
CA ALA A 369 15.95 -15.67 -12.28
C ALA A 369 16.81 -15.43 -13.54
N VAL A 370 16.34 -15.80 -14.73
CA VAL A 370 17.17 -15.82 -15.96
C VAL A 370 17.26 -14.46 -16.67
N LEU A 371 16.50 -13.43 -16.25
CA LEU A 371 16.54 -12.10 -16.88
C LEU A 371 17.37 -11.07 -16.09
N SER A 372 18.07 -11.47 -15.02
CA SER A 372 18.84 -10.53 -14.20
C SER A 372 20.25 -10.19 -14.69
N VAL A 373 20.85 -10.91 -15.67
CA VAL A 373 22.17 -10.55 -16.22
C VAL A 373 22.34 -11.10 -17.64
N SER A 374 22.41 -10.22 -18.65
CA SER A 374 23.06 -10.53 -19.93
C SER A 374 23.68 -9.27 -20.55
N GLY A 375 24.76 -8.82 -19.93
CA GLY A 375 25.77 -7.97 -20.58
C GLY A 375 26.96 -8.83 -20.97
N GLU A 376 26.89 -9.54 -22.10
CA GLU A 376 28.07 -10.19 -22.68
C GLU A 376 28.87 -9.17 -23.49
N GLY A 377 30.03 -8.78 -22.95
CA GLY A 377 31.07 -8.10 -23.71
C GLY A 377 31.66 -9.04 -24.75
N LYS A 378 31.41 -8.76 -26.04
CA LYS A 378 32.23 -9.34 -27.12
C LYS A 378 33.59 -8.64 -27.15
N GLN A 379 34.60 -9.32 -26.62
CA GLN A 379 35.98 -9.14 -27.06
C GLN A 379 36.09 -9.68 -28.49
N ASN A 380 36.28 -8.80 -29.47
CA ASN A 380 36.85 -9.18 -30.75
C ASN A 380 38.35 -8.88 -30.69
N GLY A 381 39.15 -9.94 -30.69
CA GLY A 381 40.57 -9.89 -31.04
C GLY A 381 40.79 -10.30 -32.50
N THR A 382 42.00 -10.01 -32.98
CA THR A 382 42.63 -10.25 -34.29
C THR A 382 42.34 -9.18 -35.36
N ALA A 383 43.32 -8.58 -36.02
CA ALA A 383 44.75 -8.89 -36.20
C ALA A 383 45.61 -7.62 -36.18
#